data_AF-A0A7L1AQP5-F1
#
_entry.id   AF-A0A7L1AQP5-F1
#
_cell.length_a   1.000
_cell.length_b   1.000
_cell.length_c   1.000
_cell.angle_alpha   90.00
_cell.angle_beta   90.00
_cell.angle_gamma   90.00
#
_symmetry.space_group_name_H-M   'P 1'
#
loop_
_entity.id
_entity.type
_entity.pdbx_description
1 polymer ?
#
loop_
_entity_poly.entity_id
_entity_poly.type
_entity_poly.pdbx_seq_one_letter_code
_entity_poly.pdbx_strand_id
1 'polypeptide(L)'
;EPHFVQVLPYGPYVYFFFREVAVELSALGKVLVARVARVCRNDRGGSPRVLERRWTSFLKVRLQCSVPGDTVFYFDVLEAVTPPQTLHGRPAVLALFGTQPNSIPGSAVCAFYLADVERSFEGPFAEPRGATWTPVPEDRVPQPRPGCCAGMGPAAGLVTSGDFPDETLVFAKEHPLLHGAVGPAGGRPLFTRTGTRLTQLAVDTGAGPRGNQTVLFLGAEDGRVLKVLAAAQRPEATQAPGGTPAPGDTRELGDSRDGSAKALLLEEISLYDPGRGTRAREGTGGTHGHSTGAQGCAGARGRAMAAPSPCPRRSCLAARDPYCVWLPSRGCVPFSEDLPSGFQQDTEGSLGISGSCQGATAAGDGDEDRDLAHEVRHPGPGAAATVPVPVLVGCVLGAFALGALATGLVATCCQRP
;
A
#
# COMPACT_ATOMS: atom_id res chain seq x y z
N GLU A 1 9.05 -19.88 8.12
CA GLU A 1 9.60 -19.26 6.89
C GLU A 1 9.04 -17.84 6.75
N PRO A 2 9.64 -16.84 7.43
CA PRO A 2 9.22 -15.45 7.29
C PRO A 2 9.88 -14.80 6.07
N HIS A 3 9.16 -13.88 5.43
CA HIS A 3 9.69 -12.95 4.44
C HIS A 3 9.52 -11.52 4.96
N PHE A 4 10.63 -10.90 5.35
CA PHE A 4 10.65 -9.54 5.90
C PHE A 4 10.42 -8.50 4.81
N VAL A 5 9.60 -7.48 5.13
CA VAL A 5 9.19 -6.43 4.20
C VAL A 5 9.66 -5.05 4.66
N GLN A 6 9.51 -4.74 5.96
CA GLN A 6 9.88 -3.44 6.50
C GLN A 6 10.26 -3.54 7.97
N VAL A 7 11.14 -2.64 8.42
CA VAL A 7 11.46 -2.43 9.82
C VAL A 7 11.39 -0.94 10.12
N LEU A 8 10.74 -0.54 11.22
CA LEU A 8 10.71 0.87 11.62
C LEU A 8 10.79 1.05 13.14
N PRO A 9 11.54 2.05 13.61
CA PRO A 9 11.56 2.45 15.01
C PRO A 9 10.33 3.32 15.35
N TYR A 10 9.54 2.95 16.36
CA TYR A 10 8.47 3.79 16.90
C TYR A 10 8.33 3.65 18.43
N GLY A 11 8.28 4.76 19.16
CA GLY A 11 8.28 4.75 20.62
C GLY A 11 9.48 3.99 21.23
N PRO A 12 9.30 3.18 22.29
CA PRO A 12 10.36 2.37 22.88
C PRO A 12 10.62 1.04 22.11
N TYR A 13 9.94 0.83 20.98
CA TYR A 13 9.97 -0.43 20.24
C TYR A 13 10.62 -0.29 18.86
N VAL A 14 10.98 -1.44 18.29
CA VAL A 14 11.24 -1.64 16.85
C VAL A 14 10.17 -2.57 16.32
N TYR A 15 9.48 -2.14 15.26
CA TYR A 15 8.42 -2.91 14.61
C TYR A 15 8.93 -3.57 13.35
N PHE A 16 8.62 -4.85 13.16
CA PHE A 16 8.96 -5.66 12.00
C PHE A 16 7.69 -6.06 11.26
N PHE A 17 7.62 -5.74 9.99
CA PHE A 17 6.53 -6.10 9.10
C PHE A 17 7.01 -7.19 8.16
N PHE A 18 6.28 -8.31 8.13
CA PHE A 18 6.67 -9.48 7.37
C PHE A 18 5.45 -10.33 7.04
N ARG A 19 5.63 -11.33 6.18
CA ARG A 19 4.66 -12.40 5.96
C ARG A 19 5.26 -13.74 6.34
N GLU A 20 4.46 -14.66 6.83
CA GLU A 20 4.88 -16.02 7.20
C GLU A 20 3.75 -17.03 6.96
N VAL A 21 4.07 -18.31 7.00
CA VAL A 21 3.04 -19.37 7.06
C VAL A 21 2.36 -19.33 8.44
N ALA A 22 1.03 -19.17 8.45
CA ALA A 22 0.21 -19.09 9.66
C ALA A 22 0.07 -20.45 10.34
N VAL A 23 0.64 -20.59 11.54
CA VAL A 23 0.47 -21.79 12.37
C VAL A 23 -0.96 -21.92 12.88
N GLU A 24 -1.63 -20.78 13.09
CA GLU A 24 -3.00 -20.71 13.57
C GLU A 24 -4.05 -21.10 12.54
N LEU A 25 -3.66 -21.17 11.27
CA LEU A 25 -4.52 -21.58 10.16
C LEU A 25 -4.08 -22.93 9.57
N SER A 26 -3.27 -23.71 10.30
CA SER A 26 -2.75 -25.00 9.84
C SER A 26 -3.82 -26.00 9.42
N ALA A 27 -5.02 -25.95 10.01
CA ALA A 27 -6.18 -26.75 9.60
C ALA A 27 -6.67 -26.45 8.16
N LEU A 28 -6.36 -25.26 7.63
CA LEU A 28 -6.65 -24.83 6.26
C LEU A 28 -5.48 -25.09 5.29
N GLY A 29 -4.39 -25.71 5.77
CA GLY A 29 -3.17 -25.93 5.01
C GLY A 29 -2.15 -24.80 5.16
N LYS A 30 -1.25 -24.65 4.18
CA LYS A 30 -0.20 -23.63 4.19
C LYS A 30 -0.75 -22.29 3.70
N VAL A 31 -1.17 -21.45 4.64
CA VAL A 31 -1.69 -20.10 4.35
C VAL A 31 -0.65 -19.05 4.75
N LEU A 32 -0.25 -18.19 3.82
CA LEU A 32 0.57 -17.02 4.16
C LEU A 32 -0.29 -15.94 4.82
N VAL A 33 0.21 -15.31 5.87
CA VAL A 33 -0.42 -14.15 6.51
C VAL A 33 0.58 -13.03 6.75
N ALA A 34 0.08 -11.80 6.75
CA ALA A 34 0.83 -10.61 7.14
C ALA A 34 0.91 -10.47 8.66
N ARG A 35 2.07 -10.05 9.14
CA ARG A 35 2.37 -9.84 10.56
C ARG A 35 3.01 -8.48 10.78
N VAL A 36 2.70 -7.92 11.93
CA VAL A 36 3.56 -6.95 12.60
C VAL A 36 4.06 -7.61 13.89
N ALA A 37 5.36 -7.53 14.12
CA ALA A 37 5.99 -7.89 15.38
C ALA A 37 6.65 -6.67 16.02
N ARG A 38 6.87 -6.71 17.33
CA ARG A 38 7.64 -5.70 18.04
C ARG A 38 8.69 -6.33 18.95
N VAL A 39 9.77 -5.58 19.20
CA VAL A 39 10.76 -5.84 20.26
C VAL A 39 11.10 -4.54 20.97
N CYS A 40 11.41 -4.61 22.25
CA CYS A 40 11.92 -3.48 23.02
C CYS A 40 13.33 -3.10 22.53
N ARG A 41 13.57 -1.80 22.34
CA ARG A 41 14.90 -1.30 21.92
C ARG A 41 15.99 -1.56 22.95
N ASN A 42 15.62 -1.61 24.23
CA ASN A 42 16.52 -1.85 25.34
C ASN A 42 16.59 -3.33 25.76
N ASP A 43 16.04 -4.25 24.97
CA ASP A 43 16.13 -5.69 25.25
C ASP A 43 17.59 -6.17 25.18
N ARG A 44 18.05 -6.80 26.26
CA ARG A 44 19.43 -7.29 26.45
C ARG A 44 19.51 -8.82 26.48
N GLY A 45 18.39 -9.50 26.21
CA GLY A 45 18.27 -10.95 26.41
C GLY A 45 17.76 -11.33 27.80
N GLY A 46 17.35 -12.58 27.95
CA GLY A 46 16.78 -13.12 29.18
C GLY A 46 17.82 -13.54 30.20
N SER A 47 17.35 -14.18 31.27
CA SER A 47 18.19 -14.72 32.33
C SER A 47 19.13 -15.83 31.78
N PRO A 48 20.20 -16.20 32.51
CA PRO A 48 21.04 -17.33 32.14
C PRO A 48 20.29 -18.67 32.00
N ARG A 49 19.07 -18.76 32.56
CA ARG A 49 18.24 -19.98 32.54
C ARG A 49 17.26 -19.98 31.37
N VAL A 50 16.76 -18.81 30.96
CA VAL A 50 15.69 -18.70 29.96
C VAL A 50 15.95 -17.53 29.01
N LEU A 51 15.91 -17.80 27.70
CA LEU A 51 16.11 -16.79 26.65
C LEU A 51 17.46 -16.04 26.73
N GLU A 52 18.51 -16.67 27.26
CA GLU A 52 19.86 -16.12 27.23
C GLU A 52 20.25 -15.72 25.79
N ARG A 53 20.64 -14.45 25.59
CA ARG A 53 20.98 -13.85 24.29
C ARG A 53 19.88 -13.94 23.22
N ARG A 54 18.62 -14.09 23.62
CA ARG A 54 17.44 -14.11 22.73
C ARG A 54 16.46 -13.02 23.17
N TRP A 55 15.66 -12.51 22.23
CA TRP A 55 14.63 -11.52 22.54
C TRP A 55 13.70 -12.00 23.65
N THR A 56 13.47 -11.14 24.64
CA THR A 56 12.52 -11.33 25.76
C THR A 56 11.18 -10.65 25.50
N SER A 57 11.17 -9.73 24.54
CA SER A 57 10.05 -8.85 24.23
C SER A 57 9.41 -9.10 22.86
N PHE A 58 9.82 -10.15 22.15
CA PHE A 58 9.29 -10.47 20.83
C PHE A 58 7.84 -10.94 20.92
N LEU A 59 6.94 -10.14 20.36
CA LEU A 59 5.54 -10.50 20.14
C LEU A 59 5.16 -10.20 18.70
N LYS A 60 4.21 -10.96 18.15
CA LYS A 60 3.64 -10.74 16.82
C LYS A 60 2.13 -10.86 16.82
N VAL A 61 1.49 -10.13 15.90
CA VAL A 61 0.04 -10.13 15.69
C VAL A 61 -0.27 -10.05 14.20
N ARG A 62 -1.43 -10.56 13.79
CA ARG A 62 -1.88 -10.53 12.39
C ARG A 62 -2.21 -9.09 11.96
N LEU A 63 -1.74 -8.70 10.77
CA LEU A 63 -2.27 -7.55 10.04
C LEU A 63 -3.35 -8.04 9.09
N GLN A 64 -4.55 -7.45 9.14
CA GLN A 64 -5.69 -7.88 8.35
C GLN A 64 -6.12 -6.77 7.39
N CYS A 65 -5.90 -6.98 6.09
CA CYS A 65 -6.44 -6.13 5.04
C CYS A 65 -7.59 -6.87 4.35
N SER A 66 -8.83 -6.42 4.55
CA SER A 66 -10.02 -7.12 4.06
C SER A 66 -11.09 -6.19 3.53
N VAL A 67 -11.80 -6.63 2.50
CA VAL A 67 -13.00 -5.95 1.98
C VAL A 67 -14.21 -6.47 2.75
N PRO A 68 -14.99 -5.60 3.42
CA PRO A 68 -16.21 -6.00 4.10
C PRO A 68 -17.32 -6.35 3.09
N GLY A 69 -18.26 -7.20 3.51
CA GLY A 69 -19.41 -7.64 2.73
C GLY A 69 -20.07 -8.85 3.40
N ASP A 70 -21.13 -9.40 2.80
CA ASP A 70 -21.79 -10.64 3.28
C ASP A 70 -20.78 -11.78 3.47
N THR A 71 -19.78 -11.82 2.60
CA THR A 71 -18.58 -12.64 2.75
C THR A 71 -17.34 -11.74 2.75
N VAL A 72 -16.51 -11.85 3.78
CA VAL A 72 -15.28 -11.07 3.90
C VAL A 72 -14.20 -11.62 2.97
N PHE A 73 -13.57 -10.75 2.19
CA PHE A 73 -12.44 -11.12 1.33
C PHE A 73 -11.11 -10.57 1.90
N TYR A 74 -10.10 -11.43 2.02
CA TYR A 74 -8.81 -11.10 2.65
C TYR A 74 -7.67 -11.00 1.64
N PHE A 75 -6.82 -9.98 1.83
CA PHE A 75 -5.51 -9.86 1.18
C PHE A 75 -4.44 -10.12 2.24
N ASP A 76 -3.89 -11.33 2.23
CA ASP A 76 -3.03 -11.81 3.32
C ASP A 76 -1.51 -11.72 3.03
N VAL A 77 -1.12 -11.54 1.76
CA VAL A 77 0.29 -11.54 1.35
C VAL A 77 0.84 -10.12 1.41
N LEU A 78 1.62 -9.78 2.43
CA LEU A 78 2.23 -8.45 2.55
C LEU A 78 3.36 -8.24 1.54
N GLU A 79 3.30 -7.21 0.70
CA GLU A 79 4.33 -6.91 -0.32
C GLU A 79 5.19 -5.69 -0.01
N ALA A 80 4.60 -4.60 0.50
CA ALA A 80 5.33 -3.37 0.83
C ALA A 80 4.70 -2.64 2.02
N VAL A 81 5.50 -1.90 2.79
CA VAL A 81 5.04 -1.05 3.89
C VAL A 81 5.82 0.27 3.88
N THR A 82 5.10 1.38 3.97
CA THR A 82 5.70 2.72 4.03
C THR A 82 6.34 2.99 5.39
N PRO A 83 7.29 3.95 5.48
CA PRO A 83 7.56 4.63 6.74
C PRO A 83 6.28 5.26 7.32
N PRO A 84 6.26 5.63 8.61
CA PRO A 84 5.12 6.33 9.20
C PRO A 84 4.77 7.60 8.41
N GLN A 85 3.49 7.75 8.09
CA GLN A 85 2.89 8.90 7.42
C GLN A 85 1.85 9.54 8.32
N THR A 86 1.52 10.82 8.08
CA THR A 86 0.42 11.49 8.76
C THR A 86 -0.86 11.32 7.95
N LEU A 87 -1.72 10.39 8.34
CA LEU A 87 -3.01 10.16 7.70
C LEU A 87 -4.13 10.70 8.59
N HIS A 88 -4.92 11.66 8.09
CA HIS A 88 -5.99 12.32 8.86
C HIS A 88 -5.52 12.86 10.22
N GLY A 89 -4.32 13.46 10.26
CA GLY A 89 -3.71 14.01 11.47
C GLY A 89 -3.17 12.96 12.45
N ARG A 90 -3.17 11.66 12.11
CA ARG A 90 -2.66 10.59 12.97
C ARG A 90 -1.52 9.81 12.30
N PRO A 91 -0.50 9.37 13.06
CA PRO A 91 0.55 8.50 12.53
C PRO A 91 -0.02 7.15 12.07
N ALA A 92 0.26 6.79 10.82
CA ALA A 92 -0.17 5.54 10.21
C ALA A 92 0.92 4.96 9.29
N VAL A 93 0.90 3.65 9.10
CA VAL A 93 1.64 3.00 8.01
C VAL A 93 0.67 2.60 6.92
N LEU A 94 1.07 2.73 5.67
CA LEU A 94 0.33 2.19 4.54
C LEU A 94 1.04 0.94 4.05
N ALA A 95 0.27 -0.08 3.73
CA ALA A 95 0.78 -1.38 3.36
C ALA A 95 0.05 -1.92 2.14
N LEU A 96 0.83 -2.51 1.24
CA LEU A 96 0.36 -3.19 0.04
C LEU A 96 0.27 -4.69 0.31
N PHE A 97 -0.89 -5.25 0.00
CA PHE A 97 -1.19 -6.66 0.17
C PHE A 97 -1.58 -7.28 -1.17
N GLY A 98 -1.33 -8.57 -1.30
CA GLY A 98 -1.75 -9.41 -2.40
C GLY A 98 -2.59 -10.60 -1.93
N THR A 99 -3.22 -11.26 -2.89
CA THR A 99 -3.81 -12.60 -2.71
C THR A 99 -2.72 -13.68 -2.73
N GLN A 100 -3.08 -14.89 -2.26
CA GLN A 100 -2.15 -16.03 -2.23
C GLN A 100 -1.52 -16.31 -3.62
N PRO A 101 -0.30 -16.85 -3.71
CA PRO A 101 0.42 -17.05 -4.98
C PRO A 101 -0.38 -17.83 -6.03
N ASN A 102 -1.06 -18.90 -5.63
CA ASN A 102 -1.83 -19.80 -6.51
C ASN A 102 -3.31 -19.41 -6.66
N SER A 103 -3.66 -18.15 -6.39
CA SER A 103 -5.03 -17.64 -6.49
C SER A 103 -5.14 -16.58 -7.59
N ILE A 104 -6.37 -16.14 -7.90
CA ILE A 104 -6.60 -15.03 -8.83
C ILE A 104 -5.83 -13.80 -8.31
N PRO A 105 -4.96 -13.18 -9.13
CA PRO A 105 -4.18 -12.03 -8.71
C PRO A 105 -5.09 -10.87 -8.29
N GLY A 106 -4.96 -10.48 -7.02
CA GLY A 106 -5.60 -9.32 -6.45
C GLY A 106 -4.60 -8.59 -5.55
N SER A 107 -4.68 -7.27 -5.53
CA SER A 107 -3.88 -6.40 -4.69
C SER A 107 -4.75 -5.38 -3.96
N ALA A 108 -4.36 -4.99 -2.75
CA ALA A 108 -5.06 -3.99 -1.96
C ALA A 108 -4.08 -3.12 -1.16
N VAL A 109 -4.40 -1.85 -1.00
CA VAL A 109 -3.65 -0.93 -0.12
C VAL A 109 -4.51 -0.66 1.11
N CYS A 110 -3.99 -1.01 2.28
CA CYS A 110 -4.61 -0.68 3.57
C CYS A 110 -3.72 0.27 4.35
N ALA A 111 -4.34 1.14 5.15
CA ALA A 111 -3.62 1.95 6.14
C ALA A 111 -3.88 1.39 7.55
N PHE A 112 -2.92 1.51 8.45
CA PHE A 112 -3.04 1.08 9.85
C PHE A 112 -2.53 2.20 10.75
N TYR A 113 -3.38 2.71 11.65
CA TYR A 113 -2.92 3.68 12.64
C TYR A 113 -1.96 3.01 13.62
N LEU A 114 -0.84 3.69 13.92
CA LEU A 114 0.15 3.13 14.84
C LEU A 114 -0.42 2.94 16.25
N ALA A 115 -1.36 3.77 16.67
CA ALA A 115 -2.08 3.60 17.94
C ALA A 115 -2.87 2.28 18.01
N ASP A 116 -3.47 1.83 16.89
CA ASP A 116 -4.22 0.57 16.87
C ASP A 116 -3.27 -0.64 16.81
N VAL A 117 -2.13 -0.49 16.14
CA VAL A 117 -1.02 -1.46 16.21
C VAL A 117 -0.54 -1.59 17.65
N GLU A 118 -0.24 -0.48 18.35
CA GLU A 118 0.22 -0.49 19.74
C GLU A 118 -0.78 -1.17 20.68
N ARG A 119 -2.06 -0.79 20.58
CA ARG A 119 -3.15 -1.36 21.38
C ARG A 119 -3.28 -2.87 21.18
N SER A 120 -3.07 -3.37 19.95
CA SER A 120 -3.15 -4.82 19.69
C SER A 120 -2.11 -5.63 20.45
N PHE A 121 -0.97 -5.03 20.81
CA PHE A 121 0.05 -5.68 21.62
C PHE A 121 -0.25 -5.73 23.12
N GLU A 122 -1.30 -5.05 23.56
CA GLU A 122 -1.86 -5.18 24.91
C GLU A 122 -2.97 -6.24 24.96
N GLY A 123 -3.34 -6.80 23.80
CA GLY A 123 -4.36 -7.84 23.67
C GLY A 123 -3.93 -9.20 24.26
N PRO A 124 -4.87 -10.17 24.29
CA PRO A 124 -4.62 -11.50 24.82
C PRO A 124 -3.62 -12.28 23.96
N PHE A 125 -2.84 -13.14 24.59
CA PHE A 125 -1.98 -14.10 23.90
C PHE A 125 -2.82 -15.18 23.22
N ALA A 126 -2.31 -15.80 22.16
CA ALA A 126 -2.96 -16.93 21.51
C ALA A 126 -2.30 -18.24 21.93
N GLU A 127 -3.12 -19.24 22.27
CA GLU A 127 -2.67 -20.61 22.54
C GLU A 127 -3.45 -21.63 21.70
N PRO A 128 -2.82 -22.72 21.25
CA PRO A 128 -3.53 -23.79 20.55
C PRO A 128 -4.43 -24.57 21.52
N ARG A 129 -5.70 -24.71 21.14
CA ARG A 129 -6.70 -25.56 21.80
C ARG A 129 -7.28 -26.52 20.76
N GLY A 130 -6.69 -27.72 20.70
CA GLY A 130 -7.00 -28.70 19.65
C GLY A 130 -6.61 -28.15 18.26
N ALA A 131 -7.58 -28.09 17.34
CA ALA A 131 -7.38 -27.54 16.00
C ALA A 131 -7.58 -26.02 15.91
N THR A 132 -7.95 -25.35 17.01
CA THR A 132 -8.27 -23.91 17.05
C THR A 132 -7.26 -23.16 17.90
N TRP A 133 -7.16 -21.85 17.73
CA TRP A 133 -6.33 -20.98 18.57
C TRP A 133 -7.21 -20.04 19.38
N THR A 134 -7.11 -20.11 20.71
CA THR A 134 -7.96 -19.38 21.64
C THR A 134 -7.17 -18.34 22.43
N PRO A 135 -7.82 -17.27 22.92
CA PRO A 135 -7.14 -16.31 23.80
C PRO A 135 -6.78 -16.97 25.13
N VAL A 136 -5.54 -16.75 25.58
CA VAL A 136 -5.08 -17.14 26.92
C VAL A 136 -5.82 -16.28 27.95
N PRO A 137 -6.45 -16.88 28.97
CA PRO A 137 -7.05 -16.14 30.09
C PRO A 137 -6.03 -15.27 30.83
N GLU A 138 -6.44 -14.05 31.19
CA GLU A 138 -5.53 -13.04 31.79
C GLU A 138 -4.97 -13.47 33.16
N ASP A 139 -5.71 -14.28 33.93
CA ASP A 139 -5.27 -14.85 35.21
C ASP A 139 -4.09 -15.83 35.08
N ARG A 140 -3.85 -16.36 33.86
CA ARG A 140 -2.71 -17.21 33.54
C ARG A 140 -1.51 -16.45 32.99
N VAL A 141 -1.63 -15.13 32.79
CA VAL A 141 -0.54 -14.30 32.27
C VAL A 141 0.36 -13.86 33.44
N PRO A 142 1.65 -14.21 33.45
CA PRO A 142 2.54 -13.87 34.56
C PRO A 142 2.83 -12.36 34.62
N GLN A 143 3.33 -11.91 35.77
CA GLN A 143 3.73 -10.52 36.00
C GLN A 143 5.25 -10.41 36.23
N PRO A 144 5.91 -9.37 35.68
CA PRO A 144 5.37 -8.36 34.77
C PRO A 144 4.92 -8.95 33.43
N ARG A 145 3.90 -8.34 32.78
CA ARG A 145 3.33 -8.87 31.53
C ARG A 145 4.43 -9.12 30.47
N PRO A 146 4.50 -10.33 29.89
CA PRO A 146 5.40 -10.65 28.79
C PRO A 146 5.30 -9.65 27.63
N GLY A 147 6.44 -9.18 27.12
CA GLY A 147 6.51 -8.17 26.06
C GLY A 147 6.62 -6.71 26.53
N CYS A 148 6.53 -6.43 27.83
CA CYS A 148 6.86 -5.12 28.39
C CYS A 148 8.39 -4.88 28.38
N CYS A 149 8.79 -3.60 28.30
CA CYS A 149 10.21 -3.23 28.34
C CYS A 149 10.69 -3.02 29.78
N ALA A 150 11.88 -3.56 30.12
CA ALA A 150 12.50 -3.31 31.42
C ALA A 150 12.66 -1.79 31.67
N GLY A 151 12.38 -1.36 32.89
CA GLY A 151 12.42 0.05 33.30
C GLY A 151 11.21 0.88 32.87
N MET A 152 10.16 0.25 32.33
CA MET A 152 8.97 0.96 31.83
C MET A 152 7.66 0.31 32.30
N GLY A 153 6.66 1.14 32.60
CA GLY A 153 5.29 0.70 32.91
C GLY A 153 5.25 -0.37 34.01
N PRO A 154 4.58 -1.52 33.79
CA PRO A 154 4.52 -2.62 34.76
C PRO A 154 5.89 -3.21 35.16
N ALA A 155 6.93 -2.98 34.35
CA ALA A 155 8.29 -3.47 34.56
C ALA A 155 9.25 -2.35 35.01
N ALA A 156 8.75 -1.24 35.57
CA ALA A 156 9.56 -0.10 36.03
C ALA A 156 10.61 -0.48 37.09
N GLY A 157 10.35 -1.51 37.90
CA GLY A 157 11.29 -1.99 38.92
C GLY A 157 12.44 -2.87 38.37
N LEU A 158 12.42 -3.23 37.09
CA LEU A 158 13.45 -4.08 36.48
C LEU A 158 14.48 -3.22 35.75
N VAL A 159 15.77 -3.50 35.97
CA VAL A 159 16.87 -2.71 35.38
C VAL A 159 17.19 -3.20 33.97
N THR A 160 17.29 -4.52 33.79
CA THR A 160 17.54 -5.15 32.49
C THR A 160 16.55 -6.29 32.22
N SER A 161 16.39 -6.67 30.95
CA SER A 161 15.55 -7.81 30.57
C SER A 161 16.04 -9.16 31.11
N GLY A 162 17.32 -9.24 31.52
CA GLY A 162 17.87 -10.42 32.20
C GLY A 162 17.29 -10.64 33.60
N ASP A 163 16.70 -9.60 34.20
CA ASP A 163 16.14 -9.62 35.55
C ASP A 163 14.67 -10.05 35.58
N PHE A 164 14.04 -10.27 34.40
CA PHE A 164 12.67 -10.79 34.36
C PHE A 164 12.56 -12.14 35.05
N PRO A 165 11.47 -12.42 35.79
CA PRO A 165 11.21 -13.73 36.37
C PRO A 165 11.21 -14.81 35.29
N ASP A 166 11.76 -16.00 35.61
CA ASP A 166 11.84 -17.10 34.65
C ASP A 166 10.46 -17.50 34.11
N GLU A 167 9.41 -17.44 34.93
CA GLU A 167 8.03 -17.70 34.50
C GLU A 167 7.57 -16.76 33.39
N THR A 168 7.89 -15.47 33.51
CA THR A 168 7.62 -14.46 32.47
C THR A 168 8.37 -14.79 31.18
N LEU A 169 9.65 -15.17 31.29
CA LEU A 169 10.50 -15.50 30.15
C LEU A 169 10.08 -16.81 29.45
N VAL A 170 9.69 -17.83 30.22
CA VAL A 170 9.15 -19.09 29.68
C VAL A 170 7.85 -18.82 28.95
N PHE A 171 6.94 -18.06 29.57
CA PHE A 171 5.68 -17.70 28.93
C PHE A 171 5.92 -16.93 27.62
N ALA A 172 6.80 -15.93 27.61
CA ALA A 172 7.14 -15.15 26.42
C ALA A 172 7.69 -16.03 25.28
N LYS A 173 8.51 -17.03 25.62
CA LYS A 173 9.07 -18.00 24.68
C LYS A 173 7.98 -18.88 24.05
N GLU A 174 6.98 -19.28 24.83
CA GLU A 174 5.93 -20.21 24.41
C GLU A 174 4.76 -19.50 23.70
N HIS A 175 4.51 -18.24 24.02
CA HIS A 175 3.36 -17.47 23.52
C HIS A 175 3.79 -16.20 22.74
N PRO A 176 4.56 -16.30 21.65
CA PRO A 176 4.98 -15.13 20.87
C PRO A 176 3.84 -14.55 20.01
N LEU A 177 2.75 -15.29 19.79
CA LEU A 177 1.61 -14.88 18.96
C LEU A 177 0.49 -14.32 19.83
N LEU A 178 -0.02 -13.15 19.46
CA LEU A 178 -1.20 -12.55 20.05
C LEU A 178 -2.47 -12.95 19.31
N HIS A 179 -3.57 -13.05 20.05
CA HIS A 179 -4.88 -13.35 19.51
C HIS A 179 -5.52 -12.10 18.90
N GLY A 180 -6.37 -12.29 17.88
CA GLY A 180 -6.97 -11.21 17.11
C GLY A 180 -6.09 -10.71 15.96
N ALA A 181 -6.45 -9.55 15.42
CA ALA A 181 -5.76 -8.92 14.30
C ALA A 181 -5.92 -7.40 14.34
N VAL A 182 -4.96 -6.70 13.72
CA VAL A 182 -5.08 -5.25 13.48
C VAL A 182 -5.85 -5.04 12.19
N GLY A 183 -7.00 -4.38 12.28
CA GLY A 183 -7.82 -4.00 11.12
C GLY A 183 -7.35 -2.69 10.47
N PRO A 184 -7.77 -2.41 9.22
CA PRO A 184 -7.36 -1.21 8.51
C PRO A 184 -8.07 0.03 9.06
N ALA A 185 -7.41 1.18 8.95
CA ALA A 185 -8.01 2.49 9.15
C ALA A 185 -9.28 2.63 8.28
N GLY A 186 -10.40 2.94 8.92
CA GLY A 186 -11.72 3.03 8.27
C GLY A 186 -12.33 1.70 7.84
N GLY A 187 -11.81 0.56 8.32
CA GLY A 187 -12.45 -0.75 8.20
C GLY A 187 -12.41 -1.41 6.81
N ARG A 188 -11.81 -0.76 5.81
CA ARG A 188 -11.69 -1.28 4.44
C ARG A 188 -10.39 -0.80 3.75
N PRO A 189 -9.98 -1.41 2.62
CA PRO A 189 -8.81 -0.93 1.86
C PRO A 189 -9.06 0.45 1.25
N LEU A 190 -7.98 1.23 1.11
CA LEU A 190 -7.98 2.52 0.40
C LEU A 190 -8.04 2.34 -1.12
N PHE A 191 -7.57 1.21 -1.63
CA PHE A 191 -7.57 0.87 -3.04
C PHE A 191 -7.50 -0.65 -3.21
N THR A 192 -8.15 -1.18 -4.25
CA THR A 192 -8.09 -2.58 -4.65
C THR A 192 -7.93 -2.69 -6.17
N ARG A 193 -7.14 -3.65 -6.64
CA ARG A 193 -6.93 -3.96 -8.06
C ARG A 193 -6.92 -5.47 -8.27
N THR A 194 -7.57 -5.93 -9.34
CA THR A 194 -7.50 -7.33 -9.80
C THR A 194 -6.71 -7.43 -11.10
N GLY A 195 -6.25 -8.64 -11.43
CA GLY A 195 -5.61 -8.98 -12.70
C GLY A 195 -4.09 -8.97 -12.66
N THR A 196 -3.45 -7.89 -12.22
CA THR A 196 -1.99 -7.75 -12.15
C THR A 196 -1.54 -7.58 -10.70
N ARG A 197 -0.44 -8.21 -10.29
CA ARG A 197 0.13 -8.01 -8.95
C ARG A 197 0.84 -6.67 -8.85
N LEU A 198 0.57 -5.99 -7.75
CA LEU A 198 1.31 -4.79 -7.35
C LEU A 198 2.41 -5.20 -6.37
N THR A 199 3.59 -4.61 -6.53
CA THR A 199 4.81 -5.01 -5.81
C THR A 199 5.47 -3.86 -5.06
N GLN A 200 5.22 -2.61 -5.46
CA GLN A 200 5.82 -1.43 -4.84
C GLN A 200 4.77 -0.40 -4.43
N LEU A 201 5.03 0.32 -3.35
CA LEU A 201 4.14 1.34 -2.80
C LEU A 201 4.93 2.59 -2.41
N ALA A 202 4.54 3.73 -2.96
CA ALA A 202 4.87 5.06 -2.45
C ALA A 202 3.60 5.88 -2.25
N VAL A 203 3.60 6.78 -1.27
CA VAL A 203 2.41 7.50 -0.83
C VAL A 203 2.75 8.96 -0.57
N ASP A 204 1.85 9.84 -0.98
CA ASP A 204 1.79 11.23 -0.54
C ASP A 204 0.45 11.46 0.16
N THR A 205 0.48 11.77 1.47
CA THR A 205 -0.73 11.99 2.28
C THR A 205 -1.15 13.46 2.32
N GLY A 206 -0.33 14.37 1.80
CA GLY A 206 -0.51 15.82 1.83
C GLY A 206 -0.61 16.41 0.42
N ALA A 207 -1.17 15.67 -0.54
CA ALA A 207 -1.20 16.11 -1.92
C ALA A 207 -2.20 17.27 -2.15
N GLY A 208 -1.80 18.16 -3.06
CA GLY A 208 -2.61 19.29 -3.54
C GLY A 208 -2.66 20.50 -2.60
N PRO A 209 -3.36 21.57 -3.01
CA PRO A 209 -3.28 22.88 -2.38
C PRO A 209 -3.74 22.94 -0.92
N ARG A 210 -4.61 22.01 -0.53
CA ARG A 210 -5.16 21.90 0.83
C ARG A 210 -4.39 20.91 1.71
N GLY A 211 -3.41 20.19 1.15
CA GLY A 211 -2.65 19.19 1.88
C GLY A 211 -3.48 18.04 2.48
N ASN A 212 -4.65 17.75 1.89
CA ASN A 212 -5.63 16.82 2.47
C ASN A 212 -6.00 15.66 1.53
N GLN A 213 -5.30 15.51 0.41
CA GLN A 213 -5.52 14.42 -0.53
C GLN A 213 -4.42 13.37 -0.34
N THR A 214 -4.81 12.09 -0.40
CA THR A 214 -3.85 10.99 -0.37
C THR A 214 -3.70 10.40 -1.77
N VAL A 215 -2.49 10.44 -2.32
CA VAL A 215 -2.14 9.86 -3.61
C VAL A 215 -1.22 8.66 -3.42
N LEU A 216 -1.55 7.56 -4.07
CA LEU A 216 -0.81 6.31 -4.08
C LEU A 216 -0.09 6.18 -5.43
N PHE A 217 1.18 5.76 -5.38
CA PHE A 217 1.97 5.37 -6.54
C PHE A 217 2.32 3.89 -6.38
N LEU A 218 1.83 3.07 -7.31
CA LEU A 218 1.84 1.62 -7.20
C LEU A 218 2.60 1.02 -8.37
N GLY A 219 3.72 0.35 -8.09
CA GLY A 219 4.45 -0.41 -9.11
C GLY A 219 3.80 -1.77 -9.31
N ALA A 220 3.58 -2.15 -10.56
CA ALA A 220 3.06 -3.45 -10.96
C ALA A 220 4.19 -4.38 -11.44
N GLU A 221 3.97 -5.70 -11.36
CA GLU A 221 4.94 -6.71 -11.80
C GLU A 221 5.24 -6.65 -13.31
N ASP A 222 4.34 -6.07 -14.11
CA ASP A 222 4.47 -5.89 -15.55
C ASP A 222 5.16 -4.57 -15.95
N GLY A 223 5.74 -3.84 -15.00
CA GLY A 223 6.50 -2.62 -15.25
C GLY A 223 5.65 -1.34 -15.38
N ARG A 224 4.34 -1.41 -15.11
CA ARG A 224 3.47 -0.23 -15.02
C ARG A 224 3.53 0.41 -13.65
N VAL A 225 3.27 1.71 -13.60
CA VAL A 225 3.06 2.50 -12.38
C VAL A 225 1.66 3.10 -12.43
N LEU A 226 0.86 2.80 -11.41
CA LEU A 226 -0.48 3.35 -11.25
C LEU A 226 -0.41 4.54 -10.28
N LYS A 227 -0.96 5.67 -10.68
CA LYS A 227 -1.18 6.84 -9.83
C LYS A 227 -2.65 6.89 -9.45
N VAL A 228 -2.95 6.79 -8.16
CA VAL A 228 -4.33 6.64 -7.65
C VAL A 228 -4.60 7.70 -6.60
N LEU A 229 -5.69 8.44 -6.74
CA LEU A 229 -6.26 9.24 -5.65
C LEU A 229 -7.05 8.31 -4.73
N ALA A 230 -6.62 8.18 -3.48
CA ALA A 230 -7.24 7.27 -2.53
C ALA A 230 -8.68 7.69 -2.20
N ALA A 231 -9.51 6.72 -1.82
CA ALA A 231 -10.85 6.95 -1.32
C ALA A 231 -10.83 7.91 -0.11
N ALA A 232 -11.61 8.99 -0.18
CA ALA A 232 -11.84 9.85 0.98
C ALA A 232 -12.70 9.10 2.01
N GLN A 233 -12.08 8.66 3.10
CA GLN A 233 -12.84 8.02 4.18
C GLN A 233 -13.62 9.09 4.94
N ARG A 234 -14.94 9.12 4.76
CA ARG A 234 -15.80 9.82 5.72
C ARG A 234 -15.79 9.01 7.02
N PRO A 235 -15.59 9.65 8.19
CA PRO A 235 -15.76 8.94 9.45
C PRO A 235 -17.23 8.48 9.54
N GLU A 236 -17.47 7.19 9.40
CA GLU A 236 -18.78 6.61 9.73
C GLU A 236 -19.03 6.85 11.22
N ALA A 237 -20.14 7.50 11.53
CA ALA A 237 -20.60 7.67 12.90
C ALA A 237 -20.75 6.27 13.53
N THR A 238 -20.05 6.03 14.63
CA THR A 238 -20.11 4.78 15.39
C THR A 238 -21.57 4.49 15.77
N GLN A 239 -22.20 3.53 15.10
CA GLN A 239 -23.45 2.96 15.62
C GLN A 239 -23.08 2.12 16.86
N ALA A 240 -23.58 2.55 18.01
CA ALA A 240 -23.44 1.82 19.26
C ALA A 240 -24.10 0.44 19.16
N PRO A 241 -23.50 -0.63 19.72
CA PRO A 241 -24.10 -1.95 19.73
C PRO A 241 -25.15 -2.01 20.85
N GLY A 242 -26.43 -1.88 20.52
CA GLY A 242 -27.49 -2.05 21.51
C GLY A 242 -28.87 -1.62 21.02
N GLY A 243 -29.58 -2.54 20.37
CA GLY A 243 -30.99 -2.36 20.03
C GLY A 243 -31.51 -3.51 19.17
N THR A 244 -32.12 -4.50 19.80
CA THR A 244 -32.83 -5.60 19.13
C THR A 244 -34.02 -5.03 18.34
N PRO A 245 -34.16 -5.26 17.02
CA PRO A 245 -35.37 -4.85 16.30
C PRO A 245 -36.49 -5.88 16.52
N ALA A 246 -37.67 -5.40 16.90
CA ALA A 246 -38.90 -6.18 16.91
C ALA A 246 -39.33 -6.56 15.47
N PRO A 247 -39.99 -7.71 15.27
CA PRO A 247 -40.38 -8.15 13.92
C PRO A 247 -41.68 -7.46 13.49
N GLY A 248 -41.66 -6.71 12.38
CA GLY A 248 -42.92 -6.20 11.82
C GLY A 248 -42.93 -5.12 10.74
N ASP A 249 -41.83 -4.65 10.17
CA ASP A 249 -41.88 -3.62 9.11
C ASP A 249 -41.18 -4.08 7.83
N THR A 250 -41.96 -4.60 6.89
CA THR A 250 -41.58 -4.71 5.47
C THR A 250 -41.53 -3.31 4.85
N ARG A 251 -40.35 -2.68 4.91
CA ARG A 251 -40.00 -1.58 4.02
C ARG A 251 -39.07 -2.11 2.94
N GLU A 252 -39.53 -2.00 1.71
CA GLU A 252 -38.79 -2.29 0.49
C GLU A 252 -37.37 -1.70 0.58
N LEU A 253 -36.36 -2.54 0.36
CA LEU A 253 -34.96 -2.11 0.28
C LEU A 253 -34.79 -1.23 -0.96
N GLY A 254 -35.00 0.07 -0.76
CA GLY A 254 -34.45 1.10 -1.62
C GLY A 254 -32.94 0.99 -1.61
N ASP A 255 -32.39 0.89 -2.82
CA ASP A 255 -30.98 0.97 -3.20
C ASP A 255 -30.21 1.95 -2.30
N SER A 256 -29.55 1.41 -1.28
CA SER A 256 -28.65 2.16 -0.42
C SER A 256 -27.40 2.46 -1.23
N ARG A 257 -27.45 3.56 -1.99
CA ARG A 257 -26.30 4.17 -2.65
C ARG A 257 -25.16 4.27 -1.65
N ASP A 258 -24.19 3.36 -1.78
CA ASP A 258 -22.94 3.36 -1.05
C ASP A 258 -22.22 4.68 -1.35
N GLY A 259 -22.40 5.66 -0.46
CA GLY A 259 -21.75 6.97 -0.52
C GLY A 259 -20.26 6.93 -0.17
N SER A 260 -19.66 5.73 -0.10
CA SER A 260 -18.23 5.53 0.07
C SER A 260 -17.50 6.14 -1.13
N ALA A 261 -16.72 7.20 -0.89
CA ALA A 261 -15.86 7.77 -1.91
C ALA A 261 -14.97 6.65 -2.48
N LYS A 262 -15.09 6.38 -3.78
CA LYS A 262 -14.29 5.35 -4.46
C LYS A 262 -12.92 5.92 -4.80
N ALA A 263 -11.87 5.13 -4.63
CA ALA A 263 -10.55 5.49 -5.11
C ALA A 263 -10.57 5.71 -6.63
N LEU A 264 -9.84 6.72 -7.12
CA LEU A 264 -9.82 7.11 -8.52
C LEU A 264 -8.43 6.84 -9.11
N LEU A 265 -8.36 5.99 -10.13
CA LEU A 265 -7.15 5.83 -10.94
C LEU A 265 -6.97 7.12 -11.77
N LEU A 266 -5.95 7.90 -11.45
CA LEU A 266 -5.63 9.15 -12.14
C LEU A 266 -4.86 8.89 -13.42
N GLU A 267 -3.88 7.98 -13.35
CA GLU A 267 -3.00 7.68 -14.47
C GLU A 267 -2.39 6.27 -14.35
N GLU A 268 -2.12 5.68 -15.50
CA GLU A 268 -1.34 4.45 -15.63
C GLU A 268 -0.16 4.74 -16.57
N ILE A 269 1.06 4.52 -16.08
CA ILE A 269 2.31 4.87 -16.77
C ILE A 269 3.09 3.59 -17.03
N SER A 270 3.36 3.26 -18.28
CA SER A 270 4.27 2.16 -18.64
C SER A 270 5.71 2.68 -18.63
N LEU A 271 6.54 2.21 -17.70
CA LEU A 271 7.96 2.55 -17.66
C LEU A 271 8.81 1.69 -18.60
N TYR A 272 8.26 0.56 -19.05
CA TYR A 272 8.90 -0.36 -19.98
C TYR A 272 8.17 -0.34 -21.33
N ASP A 273 8.85 0.16 -22.36
CA ASP A 273 8.41 0.09 -23.75
C ASP A 273 9.49 -0.66 -24.55
N PRO A 274 9.26 -1.92 -24.96
CA PRO A 274 10.25 -2.68 -25.72
C PRO A 274 10.58 -2.06 -27.09
N GLY A 275 9.78 -1.09 -27.58
CA GLY A 275 10.03 -0.36 -28.82
C GLY A 275 10.92 0.88 -28.68
N ARG A 276 11.18 1.36 -27.44
CA ARG A 276 12.09 2.48 -27.17
C ARG A 276 13.33 1.96 -26.47
N GLY A 277 14.45 1.95 -27.19
CA GLY A 277 15.76 1.60 -26.67
C GLY A 277 16.03 2.22 -25.31
N THR A 278 16.59 1.40 -24.42
CA THR A 278 16.83 1.63 -23.01
C THR A 278 17.45 3.00 -22.70
N ARG A 279 16.62 3.92 -22.19
CA ARG A 279 17.03 4.96 -21.23
C ARG A 279 16.11 4.90 -20.01
N ALA A 280 16.13 3.77 -19.32
CA ALA A 280 15.64 3.71 -17.95
C ALA A 280 16.68 4.42 -17.08
N ARG A 281 16.34 5.61 -16.59
CA ARG A 281 17.15 6.35 -15.62
C ARG A 281 16.95 5.69 -14.26
N GLU A 282 17.97 4.96 -13.82
CA GLU A 282 18.07 4.40 -12.48
C GLU A 282 18.03 5.55 -11.46
N GLY A 283 16.94 5.62 -10.69
CA GLY A 283 16.67 6.68 -9.72
C GLY A 283 16.59 6.08 -8.33
N THR A 284 17.63 6.33 -7.53
CA THR A 284 17.76 5.97 -6.12
C THR A 284 16.54 6.43 -5.30
N GLY A 285 16.02 5.52 -4.47
CA GLY A 285 14.84 5.73 -3.64
C GLY A 285 15.08 6.79 -2.55
N GLY A 286 14.25 7.84 -2.56
CA GLY A 286 14.23 8.84 -1.48
C GLY A 286 13.37 10.07 -1.80
N THR A 287 13.25 10.46 -3.07
CA THR A 287 12.60 11.72 -3.49
C THR A 287 11.47 11.52 -4.51
N HIS A 288 11.01 10.29 -4.71
CA HIS A 288 10.15 9.93 -5.85
C HIS A 288 8.75 10.52 -5.84
N GLY A 289 8.10 10.76 -4.69
CA GLY A 289 6.71 11.25 -4.67
C GLY A 289 6.51 12.64 -5.31
N HIS A 290 7.44 13.56 -5.08
CA HIS A 290 7.39 14.90 -5.70
C HIS A 290 7.77 14.85 -7.19
N SER A 291 8.77 14.03 -7.56
CA SER A 291 9.19 13.90 -8.97
C SER A 291 8.15 13.16 -9.82
N THR A 292 7.43 12.18 -9.28
CA THR A 292 6.31 11.50 -9.95
C THR A 292 5.06 12.36 -10.00
N GLY A 293 4.78 13.16 -8.95
CA GLY A 293 3.70 14.16 -8.96
C GLY A 293 3.86 15.18 -10.10
N ALA A 294 5.06 15.73 -10.26
CA ALA A 294 5.40 16.65 -11.34
C ALA A 294 5.29 16.00 -12.74
N GLN A 295 5.71 14.73 -12.88
CA GLN A 295 5.57 13.96 -14.12
C GLN A 295 4.10 13.70 -14.47
N GLY A 296 3.24 13.43 -13.49
CA GLY A 296 1.80 13.24 -13.71
C GLY A 296 1.11 14.50 -14.23
N CYS A 297 1.49 15.69 -13.74
CA CYS A 297 0.98 16.94 -14.33
C CYS A 297 1.56 17.24 -15.70
N ALA A 298 2.80 16.83 -15.99
CA ALA A 298 3.31 16.89 -17.35
C ALA A 298 2.49 15.98 -18.30
N GLY A 299 2.07 14.81 -17.83
CA GLY A 299 1.15 13.91 -18.53
C GLY A 299 -0.25 14.51 -18.72
N ALA A 300 -0.85 15.08 -17.67
CA ALA A 300 -2.15 15.78 -17.75
C ALA A 300 -2.08 17.01 -18.68
N ARG A 301 -0.98 17.77 -18.62
CA ARG A 301 -0.70 18.88 -19.53
C ARG A 301 -0.52 18.39 -20.96
N GLY A 302 0.18 17.27 -21.16
CA GLY A 302 0.34 16.61 -22.46
C GLY A 302 -1.00 16.14 -23.04
N ARG A 303 -1.87 15.53 -22.22
CA ARG A 303 -3.24 15.15 -22.60
C ARG A 303 -4.12 16.37 -22.92
N ALA A 304 -4.01 17.45 -22.14
CA ALA A 304 -4.70 18.71 -22.42
C ALA A 304 -4.21 19.39 -23.71
N MET A 305 -2.93 19.20 -24.07
CA MET A 305 -2.32 19.69 -25.32
C MET A 305 -2.61 18.79 -26.54
N ALA A 306 -2.76 17.48 -26.34
CA ALA A 306 -2.94 16.49 -27.40
C ALA A 306 -4.42 16.14 -27.69
N ALA A 307 -5.36 16.56 -26.85
CA ALA A 307 -6.78 16.36 -27.10
C ALA A 307 -7.24 17.18 -28.33
N PRO A 308 -7.89 16.55 -29.33
CA PRO A 308 -8.57 17.29 -30.38
C PRO A 308 -9.90 17.84 -29.81
N SER A 309 -9.91 19.01 -29.16
CA SER A 309 -11.13 19.76 -28.80
C SER A 309 -10.86 21.08 -28.05
N PRO A 310 -11.77 22.09 -28.13
CA PRO A 310 -11.50 23.52 -27.90
C PRO A 310 -11.48 23.99 -26.43
N CYS A 311 -11.20 23.13 -25.45
CA CYS A 311 -11.45 23.42 -24.02
C CYS A 311 -10.32 22.93 -23.07
N PRO A 312 -9.12 23.53 -23.10
CA PRO A 312 -7.97 23.11 -22.27
C PRO A 312 -8.25 23.19 -20.76
N ARG A 313 -9.11 24.13 -20.32
CA ARG A 313 -9.58 24.24 -18.94
C ARG A 313 -10.33 22.99 -18.48
N ARG A 314 -11.25 22.50 -19.31
CA ARG A 314 -12.10 21.35 -18.99
C ARG A 314 -11.25 20.09 -18.85
N SER A 315 -10.31 19.87 -19.77
CA SER A 315 -9.38 18.73 -19.69
C SER A 315 -8.55 18.76 -18.41
N CYS A 316 -8.04 19.94 -18.02
CA CYS A 316 -7.27 20.10 -16.78
C CYS A 316 -8.09 19.74 -15.53
N LEU A 317 -9.30 20.28 -15.41
CA LEU A 317 -10.16 20.02 -14.25
C LEU A 317 -10.67 18.57 -14.23
N ALA A 318 -10.99 18.00 -15.40
CA ALA A 318 -11.43 16.61 -15.53
C ALA A 318 -10.34 15.58 -15.18
N ALA A 319 -9.07 15.97 -15.18
CA ALA A 319 -7.98 15.09 -14.73
C ALA A 319 -8.08 14.76 -13.23
N ARG A 320 -8.73 15.62 -12.43
CA ARG A 320 -8.94 15.45 -10.97
C ARG A 320 -7.66 15.18 -10.18
N ASP A 321 -6.52 15.56 -10.75
CA ASP A 321 -5.19 15.31 -10.21
C ASP A 321 -4.87 16.38 -9.15
N PRO A 322 -4.65 16.00 -7.87
CA PRO A 322 -4.35 16.97 -6.82
C PRO A 322 -3.12 17.84 -7.10
N TYR A 323 -2.20 17.36 -7.94
CA TYR A 323 -1.01 18.12 -8.27
C TYR A 323 -1.24 19.14 -9.38
N CYS A 324 -2.38 19.13 -10.08
CA CYS A 324 -2.60 19.99 -11.24
C CYS A 324 -3.70 21.03 -10.97
N VAL A 325 -3.45 22.26 -11.42
CA VAL A 325 -4.37 23.38 -11.28
C VAL A 325 -4.50 24.14 -12.60
N TRP A 326 -5.66 24.73 -12.85
CA TRP A 326 -5.91 25.60 -13.99
C TRP A 326 -5.69 27.07 -13.64
N LEU A 327 -4.81 27.74 -14.38
CA LEU A 327 -4.64 29.19 -14.35
C LEU A 327 -5.18 29.81 -15.64
N PRO A 328 -6.04 30.85 -15.58
CA PRO A 328 -6.50 31.55 -16.78
C PRO A 328 -5.37 32.07 -17.69
N SER A 329 -4.24 32.47 -17.10
CA SER A 329 -3.10 33.06 -17.81
C SER A 329 -2.09 32.04 -18.34
N ARG A 330 -1.99 30.84 -17.75
CA ARG A 330 -0.94 29.84 -18.04
C ARG A 330 -1.47 28.46 -18.45
N GLY A 331 -2.79 28.28 -18.41
CA GLY A 331 -3.44 26.99 -18.64
C GLY A 331 -3.23 26.01 -17.49
N CYS A 332 -3.15 24.72 -17.81
CA CYS A 332 -2.95 23.66 -16.81
C CYS A 332 -1.48 23.57 -16.40
N VAL A 333 -1.21 23.76 -15.11
CA VAL A 333 0.14 23.77 -14.53
C VAL A 333 0.23 22.91 -13.27
N PRO A 334 1.41 22.39 -12.92
CA PRO A 334 1.62 21.79 -11.60
C PRO A 334 1.44 22.82 -10.50
N PHE A 335 0.80 22.42 -9.41
CA PHE A 335 0.67 23.22 -8.20
C PHE A 335 2.04 23.47 -7.56
N SER A 336 2.25 24.70 -7.10
CA SER A 336 3.35 25.12 -6.24
C SER A 336 2.81 26.22 -5.31
N GLU A 337 3.41 26.36 -4.13
CA GLU A 337 3.05 27.44 -3.18
C GLU A 337 3.30 28.84 -3.75
N ASP A 338 4.21 28.97 -4.73
CA ASP A 338 4.52 30.24 -5.41
C ASP A 338 3.46 30.67 -6.44
N LEU A 339 2.43 29.86 -6.68
CA LEU A 339 1.41 30.19 -7.68
C LEU A 339 0.50 31.33 -7.20
N PRO A 340 0.08 32.23 -8.11
CA PRO A 340 -0.85 33.29 -7.78
C PRO A 340 -2.22 32.72 -7.36
N SER A 341 -2.90 33.43 -6.46
CA SER A 341 -4.29 33.13 -6.08
C SER A 341 -5.24 33.15 -7.29
N GLY A 342 -6.33 32.39 -7.23
CA GLY A 342 -7.34 32.34 -8.31
C GLY A 342 -7.15 31.18 -9.30
N PHE A 343 -6.26 30.24 -9.02
CA PHE A 343 -6.24 28.95 -9.70
C PHE A 343 -7.51 28.15 -9.41
N GLN A 344 -7.86 27.23 -10.32
CA GLN A 344 -9.03 26.36 -10.19
C GLN A 344 -8.61 24.90 -10.17
N GLN A 345 -9.28 24.09 -9.34
CA GLN A 345 -9.07 22.66 -9.23
C GLN A 345 -10.37 21.97 -8.84
N ASP A 346 -10.60 20.75 -9.35
CA ASP A 346 -11.72 19.89 -8.96
C ASP A 346 -11.25 18.45 -8.80
N THR A 347 -10.87 18.06 -7.58
CA THR A 347 -10.50 16.66 -7.27
C THR A 347 -11.72 15.80 -6.94
N GLU A 348 -12.81 16.41 -6.47
CA GLU A 348 -14.03 15.73 -6.02
C GLU A 348 -14.99 15.41 -7.18
N GLY A 349 -14.83 16.08 -8.32
CA GLY A 349 -15.74 15.98 -9.47
C GLY A 349 -17.05 16.76 -9.25
N SER A 350 -17.05 17.67 -8.27
CA SER A 350 -18.25 18.38 -7.78
C SER A 350 -18.72 19.46 -8.75
N LEU A 351 -17.86 19.92 -9.65
CA LEU A 351 -18.21 20.99 -10.59
C LEU A 351 -19.15 20.52 -11.72
N GLY A 352 -19.55 19.24 -11.74
CA GLY A 352 -20.59 18.74 -12.63
C GLY A 352 -20.37 19.20 -14.06
N ILE A 353 -19.12 19.12 -14.56
CA ILE A 353 -18.70 19.74 -15.81
C ILE A 353 -19.33 18.95 -16.98
N SER A 354 -20.64 19.12 -17.17
CA SER A 354 -21.51 18.50 -18.18
C SER A 354 -21.94 19.51 -19.26
N GLY A 355 -21.26 20.65 -19.37
CA GLY A 355 -21.49 21.62 -20.44
C GLY A 355 -20.77 21.22 -21.73
N SER A 356 -21.49 21.29 -22.86
CA SER A 356 -20.86 21.29 -24.19
C SER A 356 -19.94 22.50 -24.31
N CYS A 357 -18.87 22.38 -25.10
CA CYS A 357 -18.00 23.50 -25.43
C CYS A 357 -18.74 24.49 -26.33
N GLN A 358 -19.61 25.33 -25.76
CA GLN A 358 -20.23 26.45 -26.47
C GLN A 358 -19.65 27.75 -25.95
N GLY A 359 -18.78 28.31 -26.79
CA GLY A 359 -18.08 29.57 -26.55
C GLY A 359 -17.44 30.10 -27.83
N ALA A 360 -18.15 30.04 -28.95
CA ALA A 360 -17.89 30.83 -30.15
C ALA A 360 -19.21 30.96 -30.92
N THR A 361 -19.82 32.14 -30.87
CA THR A 361 -20.97 32.51 -31.68
C THR A 361 -20.60 32.49 -33.17
N ALA A 362 -21.25 31.64 -33.96
CA ALA A 362 -21.53 31.88 -35.36
C ALA A 362 -22.77 31.07 -35.77
N ALA A 363 -23.71 31.77 -36.38
CA ALA A 363 -25.03 31.31 -36.78
C ALA A 363 -24.97 30.37 -37.99
N GLY A 364 -26.04 29.58 -38.16
CA GLY A 364 -26.49 29.10 -39.47
C GLY A 364 -26.58 27.59 -39.64
N ASP A 365 -27.78 27.09 -39.36
CA ASP A 365 -28.59 26.22 -40.24
C ASP A 365 -28.20 24.74 -40.48
N GLY A 366 -29.24 23.90 -40.57
CA GLY A 366 -29.19 22.62 -41.29
C GLY A 366 -29.04 21.33 -40.48
N ASP A 367 -30.19 20.77 -40.13
CA ASP A 367 -30.66 19.38 -40.14
C ASP A 367 -29.72 18.17 -40.39
N GLU A 368 -30.23 17.02 -39.92
CA GLU A 368 -29.94 15.62 -40.24
C GLU A 368 -28.86 14.84 -39.44
N ASP A 369 -29.41 14.01 -38.54
CA ASP A 369 -29.08 12.63 -38.21
C ASP A 369 -28.07 11.93 -39.14
N ARG A 370 -26.94 11.48 -38.57
CA ARG A 370 -26.13 10.38 -39.14
C ARG A 370 -25.13 9.83 -38.13
N ASP A 371 -25.45 8.61 -37.69
CA ASP A 371 -24.51 7.61 -37.17
C ASP A 371 -23.25 7.53 -38.04
N LEU A 372 -22.09 7.84 -37.45
CA LEU A 372 -20.78 7.47 -37.99
C LEU A 372 -19.89 6.95 -36.86
N ALA A 373 -20.02 5.65 -36.62
CA ALA A 373 -18.97 4.84 -36.02
C ALA A 373 -17.70 4.99 -36.87
N HIS A 374 -16.65 5.57 -36.30
CA HIS A 374 -15.34 5.57 -36.93
C HIS A 374 -14.63 4.25 -36.63
N GLU A 375 -14.42 3.48 -37.69
CA GLU A 375 -13.51 2.34 -37.77
C GLU A 375 -12.16 2.66 -37.13
N VAL A 376 -11.84 1.95 -36.04
CA VAL A 376 -10.46 1.80 -35.57
C VAL A 376 -9.79 0.81 -36.52
N ARG A 377 -8.91 1.34 -37.37
CA ARG A 377 -8.06 0.56 -38.27
C ARG A 377 -7.15 -0.36 -37.43
N HIS A 378 -7.38 -1.66 -37.48
CA HIS A 378 -6.47 -2.67 -36.93
C HIS A 378 -5.11 -2.62 -37.66
N PRO A 379 -3.97 -2.51 -36.96
CA PRO A 379 -2.71 -2.94 -37.54
C PRO A 379 -2.68 -4.47 -37.55
N GLY A 380 -2.51 -5.05 -38.75
CA GLY A 380 -2.38 -6.50 -38.94
C GLY A 380 -1.16 -7.08 -38.22
N PRO A 381 -1.07 -8.42 -38.10
CA PRO A 381 -0.04 -9.09 -37.33
C PRO A 381 1.34 -8.85 -37.95
N GLY A 382 2.14 -8.00 -37.29
CA GLY A 382 3.55 -7.84 -37.58
C GLY A 382 4.30 -9.13 -37.25
N ALA A 383 5.07 -9.61 -38.23
CA ALA A 383 5.90 -10.80 -38.11
C ALA A 383 6.82 -10.70 -36.87
N ALA A 384 6.78 -11.71 -36.01
CA ALA A 384 7.73 -11.88 -34.92
C ALA A 384 9.14 -12.07 -35.51
N ALA A 385 10.03 -11.11 -35.28
CA ALA A 385 11.44 -11.26 -35.60
C ALA A 385 12.06 -12.28 -34.62
N THR A 386 12.28 -13.50 -35.09
CA THR A 386 13.00 -14.53 -34.36
C THR A 386 14.50 -14.24 -34.41
N VAL A 387 15.09 -13.99 -33.24
CA VAL A 387 16.55 -13.84 -33.11
C VAL A 387 17.20 -15.22 -33.33
N PRO A 388 18.18 -15.36 -34.23
CA PRO A 388 18.83 -16.64 -34.48
C PRO A 388 19.50 -17.16 -33.21
N VAL A 389 19.20 -18.42 -32.85
CA VAL A 389 19.82 -19.16 -31.74
C VAL A 389 21.37 -19.02 -31.66
N PRO A 390 22.14 -19.02 -32.76
CA PRO A 390 23.60 -18.81 -32.67
C PRO A 390 24.01 -17.44 -32.11
N VAL A 391 23.18 -16.40 -32.27
CA VAL A 391 23.44 -15.07 -31.70
C VAL A 391 23.23 -15.08 -30.19
N LEU A 392 22.17 -15.73 -29.71
CA LEU A 392 21.91 -15.93 -28.28
C LEU A 392 23.02 -16.74 -27.61
N VAL A 393 23.48 -17.82 -28.26
CA VAL A 393 24.61 -18.62 -27.76
C VAL A 393 25.90 -17.78 -27.72
N GLY A 394 26.16 -16.97 -28.74
CA GLY A 394 27.29 -16.04 -28.75
C GLY A 394 27.25 -15.02 -27.61
N CYS A 395 26.08 -14.44 -27.32
CA CYS A 395 25.89 -13.49 -26.23
C CYS A 395 26.11 -14.12 -24.85
N VAL A 396 25.61 -15.35 -24.64
CA VAL A 396 25.77 -16.08 -23.36
C VAL A 396 27.23 -16.48 -23.14
N LEU A 397 27.91 -16.97 -24.18
CA LEU A 397 29.34 -17.32 -24.08
C LEU A 397 30.21 -16.06 -23.86
N GLY A 398 29.88 -14.96 -24.52
CA GLY A 398 30.57 -13.67 -24.31
C GLY A 398 30.41 -13.14 -22.88
N ALA A 399 29.19 -13.21 -22.32
CA ALA A 399 28.92 -12.81 -20.94
C ALA A 399 29.69 -13.67 -19.91
N PHE A 400 29.78 -14.98 -20.15
CA PHE A 400 30.55 -15.88 -19.28
C PHE A 400 32.06 -15.61 -19.34
N ALA A 401 32.61 -15.38 -20.53
CA ALA A 401 34.03 -15.08 -20.69
C ALA A 401 34.41 -13.73 -20.04
N LEU A 402 33.58 -12.70 -20.21
CA LEU A 402 33.77 -11.39 -19.57
C LEU A 402 33.63 -11.48 -18.05
N GLY A 403 32.67 -12.26 -17.55
CA GLY A 403 32.49 -12.50 -16.11
C GLY A 403 33.68 -13.24 -15.47
N ALA A 404 34.26 -14.21 -16.18
CA ALA A 404 35.44 -14.94 -15.72
C ALA A 404 36.71 -14.06 -15.73
N LEU A 405 36.87 -13.19 -16.72
CA LEU A 405 37.97 -12.23 -16.77
C LEU A 405 37.87 -11.17 -15.67
N ALA A 406 36.66 -10.66 -15.41
CA ALA A 406 36.44 -9.69 -14.35
C ALA A 406 36.70 -10.28 -12.95
N THR A 407 36.24 -11.51 -12.70
CA THR A 407 36.50 -12.20 -11.42
C THR A 407 37.98 -12.58 -11.27
N GLY A 408 38.66 -12.97 -12.34
CA GLY A 408 40.10 -13.21 -12.35
C GLY A 408 40.94 -11.96 -12.05
N LEU A 409 40.56 -10.82 -12.61
CA LEU A 409 41.20 -9.51 -12.35
C LEU A 409 40.98 -9.04 -10.91
N VAL A 410 39.76 -9.20 -10.38
CA VAL A 410 39.46 -8.84 -8.98
C VAL A 410 40.25 -9.73 -8.01
N ALA A 411 40.33 -11.04 -8.28
CA ALA A 411 41.10 -11.96 -7.43
C ALA A 411 42.62 -11.67 -7.46
N THR A 412 43.17 -11.27 -8.61
CA THR A 412 44.60 -10.90 -8.71
C THR A 412 44.92 -9.53 -8.13
N CYS A 413 43.99 -8.57 -8.18
CA CYS A 413 44.15 -7.27 -7.52
C CYS A 413 44.01 -7.35 -5.99
N CYS A 414 43.23 -8.30 -5.46
CA CYS A 414 43.03 -8.48 -4.02
C CYS A 414 44.04 -9.43 -3.34
N GLN A 415 44.99 -10.02 -4.08
CA GLN A 415 46.01 -10.94 -3.55
C GLN A 415 47.46 -10.41 -3.61
N ARG A 416 47.68 -9.12 -3.88
CA ARG A 416 49.01 -8.53 -3.64
C ARG A 416 49.07 -8.03 -2.19
N PRO A 417 50.05 -8.49 -1.39
CA PRO A 417 50.14 -8.22 0.05
C PRO A 417 50.46 -6.75 0.37
#